data_AF-A0A536BNA9-F1
#
_entry.id   AF-A0A536BNA9-F1
#
_cell.length_a   1.000
_cell.length_b   1.000
_cell.length_c   1.000
_cell.angle_alpha   90.00
_cell.angle_beta   90.00
_cell.angle_gamma   90.00
#
_symmetry.space_group_name_H-M   'P 1'
#
loop_
_entity.id
_entity.type
_entity.pdbx_description
1 polymer ?
#
loop_
_entity_poly.entity_id
_entity_poly.type
_entity_poly.pdbx_seq_one_letter_code
_entity_poly.pdbx_strand_id
1 'polypeptide(L)' 'MLSADYRQFINRELPPIERGCTSKARFLNRREAQSLVRHGRHSTGSLAPYHCRYCQYWHLGHRRRSH' A
#
# COMPACT_ATOMS: atom_id res chain seq x y z
N MET A 1 -30.93 1.67 30.85
CA MET A 1 -29.53 1.72 30.35
C MET A 1 -29.04 0.28 30.32
N LEU A 2 -28.69 -0.40 29.23
CA LEU A 2 -28.27 -0.03 27.88
C LEU A 2 -28.70 -1.19 26.95
N SER A 3 -29.38 -0.91 25.85
CA SER A 3 -29.32 -1.80 24.68
C SER A 3 -28.65 -0.98 23.60
N ALA A 4 -27.32 -1.04 23.54
CA ALA A 4 -26.61 -0.61 22.35
C ALA A 4 -27.16 -1.47 21.22
N ASP A 5 -27.98 -0.87 20.37
CA ASP A 5 -28.74 -1.54 19.32
C ASP A 5 -27.73 -2.27 18.43
N TYR A 6 -27.74 -3.61 18.48
CA TYR A 6 -26.75 -4.45 17.80
C TYR A 6 -26.70 -4.14 16.29
N ARG A 7 -27.79 -3.60 15.74
CA ARG A 7 -27.91 -3.12 14.36
C ARG A 7 -26.91 -2.01 14.04
N GLN A 8 -26.55 -1.16 14.99
CA GLN A 8 -25.57 -0.09 14.80
C GLN A 8 -24.14 -0.63 14.62
N PHE A 9 -23.82 -1.79 15.20
CA PHE A 9 -22.51 -2.42 14.99
C PHE A 9 -22.38 -3.08 13.63
N ILE A 10 -23.45 -3.74 13.13
CA ILE A 10 -23.43 -4.44 11.83
C ILE A 10 -23.42 -3.44 10.67
N ASN A 11 -24.20 -2.36 10.78
CA ASN A 11 -24.33 -1.35 9.73
C ASN A 11 -23.25 -0.25 9.80
N ARG A 12 -22.21 -0.43 10.61
CA ARG A 12 -21.13 0.55 10.67
C ARG A 12 -20.35 0.51 9.36
N GLU A 13 -20.24 1.65 8.70
CA GLU A 13 -19.27 1.85 7.63
C GLU A 13 -17.86 1.65 8.20
N LEU A 14 -17.28 0.49 7.93
CA LEU A 14 -15.88 0.24 8.21
C LEU A 14 -15.07 1.15 7.28
N PRO A 15 -14.00 1.81 7.78
CA PRO A 15 -13.09 2.52 6.90
C PRO A 15 -12.61 1.55 5.81
N PRO A 16 -12.44 2.03 4.56
CA PRO A 16 -11.98 1.19 3.47
C PRO A 16 -10.74 0.45 3.94
N ILE A 17 -10.77 -0.89 3.92
CA ILE A 17 -9.71 -1.76 4.44
C ILE A 17 -8.35 -1.15 4.11
N GLU A 18 -7.65 -0.64 5.12
CA GLU A 18 -6.33 -0.04 4.94
C GLU A 18 -5.36 -1.16 4.60
N ARG A 19 -5.20 -1.41 3.30
CA ARG A 19 -4.24 -2.40 2.81
C ARG A 19 -2.85 -1.79 2.91
N GLY A 20 -1.83 -2.60 3.15
CA GLY A 20 -0.44 -2.10 3.24
C GLY A 20 0.10 -1.34 2.01
N CYS A 21 -0.69 -1.18 0.93
CA CYS A 21 -0.40 -0.28 -0.18
C CYS A 21 -0.98 1.15 -0.04
N THR A 22 -2.01 1.39 0.78
CA THR A 22 -2.66 2.71 0.88
C THR A 22 -1.73 3.78 1.46
N SER A 23 -0.84 3.40 2.37
CA SER A 23 0.19 4.27 2.95
C SER A 23 1.47 4.41 2.11
N LYS A 24 1.55 3.73 0.95
CA LYS A 24 2.74 3.76 0.09
C LYS A 24 2.56 4.71 -1.08
N ALA A 25 3.66 5.33 -1.50
CA ALA A 25 3.72 6.11 -2.74
C ALA A 25 3.23 5.26 -3.93
N ARG A 26 2.38 5.86 -4.76
CA ARG A 26 1.77 5.25 -5.95
C ARG A 26 2.41 5.84 -7.20
N PHE A 27 2.71 4.98 -8.16
CA PHE A 27 3.26 5.38 -9.45
C PHE A 27 2.41 4.80 -10.58
N LEU A 28 2.24 5.58 -11.64
CA LEU A 28 1.42 5.18 -12.80
C LEU A 28 2.13 4.11 -13.64
N ASN A 29 3.45 4.15 -13.65
CA ASN A 29 4.26 3.22 -14.43
C ASN A 29 5.52 2.78 -13.69
N ARG A 30 6.08 1.64 -14.12
CA ARG A 30 7.30 1.07 -13.53
C ARG A 30 8.50 2.01 -13.64
N ARG A 31 8.62 2.75 -14.74
CA ARG A 31 9.77 3.62 -15.01
C ARG A 31 9.86 4.76 -14.01
N GLU A 32 8.73 5.36 -13.68
CA GLU A 32 8.58 6.41 -12.66
C GLU A 32 9.01 5.89 -11.28
N ALA A 33 8.49 4.73 -10.87
CA ALA A 33 8.89 4.09 -9.62
C ALA A 33 10.41 3.80 -9.59
N GLN A 34 10.97 3.33 -10.71
CA GLN A 34 12.39 2.99 -10.82
C GLN A 34 13.31 4.22 -10.84
N SER A 35 12.85 5.34 -11.41
CA SER A 35 13.56 6.63 -11.37
C SER A 35 13.75 7.08 -9.92
N LEU A 36 12.73 6.95 -9.07
CA LEU A 36 12.81 7.31 -7.66
C LEU A 36 13.73 6.40 -6.83
N VAL A 37 13.84 5.12 -7.19
CA VAL A 37 14.85 4.25 -6.58
C VAL A 37 16.26 4.71 -6.94
N ARG A 38 16.48 5.18 -8.17
CA ARG A 38 17.81 5.60 -8.64
C ARG A 38 18.21 6.99 -8.14
N HIS A 39 17.25 7.91 -8.03
CA HIS A 39 17.51 9.33 -7.78
C HIS A 39 17.01 9.84 -6.43
N GLY A 40 16.24 9.05 -5.67
CA GLY A 40 15.68 9.46 -4.39
C GLY A 40 16.58 9.17 -3.18
N ARG A 41 16.19 9.68 -2.00
CA ARG A 41 16.77 9.38 -0.68
C ARG A 41 16.84 7.87 -0.34
N HIS A 42 16.19 7.02 -1.13
CA HIS A 42 16.14 5.57 -0.98
C HIS A 42 17.06 4.82 -1.95
N SER A 43 18.06 5.50 -2.53
CA SER A 43 19.03 4.92 -3.47
C SER A 43 19.98 3.88 -2.86
N THR A 44 19.82 3.56 -1.57
CA THR A 44 20.53 2.48 -0.86
C THR A 44 20.21 1.07 -1.38
N GLY A 45 19.68 0.94 -2.61
CA GLY A 45 19.52 -0.31 -3.35
C GLY A 45 18.47 -1.27 -2.81
N SER A 46 17.79 -0.91 -1.73
CA SER A 46 16.97 -1.84 -0.96
C SER A 46 15.50 -1.91 -1.40
N LEU A 47 15.03 -0.92 -2.18
CA LEU A 47 13.65 -0.88 -2.68
C LEU A 47 13.58 -1.31 -4.15
N ALA A 48 12.61 -2.16 -4.46
CA ALA A 48 12.28 -2.59 -5.81
C ALA A 48 10.83 -2.20 -6.15
N PRO A 49 10.58 -1.80 -7.41
CA PRO A 49 9.23 -1.55 -7.87
C PRO A 49 8.45 -2.86 -7.98
N TYR A 50 7.23 -2.89 -7.44
CA TYR A 50 6.28 -4.00 -7.58
C TYR A 50 4.90 -3.47 -7.99
N HIS A 51 4.18 -4.27 -8.76
CA HIS A 51 2.82 -3.96 -9.18
C HIS A 51 1.82 -4.49 -8.14
N CYS A 52 1.00 -3.61 -7.59
CA CYS A 52 -0.02 -4.01 -6.62
C CYS A 52 -1.29 -4.44 -7.35
N ARG A 53 -1.65 -5.72 -7.24
CA ARG A 53 -2.88 -6.28 -7.85
C ARG A 53 -4.18 -5.67 -7.31
N TYR A 54 -4.12 -4.99 -6.17
CA TYR A 54 -5.31 -4.43 -5.52
C TYR A 54 -5.67 -3.04 -6.00
N CYS A 55 -4.68 -2.14 -6.11
CA CYS A 55 -4.90 -0.77 -6.56
C CYS A 55 -4.44 -0.53 -8.00
N GLN A 56 -3.82 -1.53 -8.64
CA GLN A 56 -3.29 -1.46 -10.02
C GLN A 56 -2.21 -0.39 -10.23
N TYR A 57 -1.62 0.11 -9.13
CA TYR A 57 -0.48 1.03 -9.18
C TYR A 57 0.84 0.33 -8.89
N TRP A 58 1.92 0.98 -9.30
CA TRP A 58 3.27 0.60 -8.95
C TRP A 58 3.64 1.20 -7.59
N HIS A 59 4.35 0.42 -6.78
CA HIS A 59 4.84 0.82 -5.46
C HIS A 59 6.29 0.38 -5.27
N LEU A 60 6.96 0.97 -4.28
CA LEU A 60 8.29 0.55 -3.85
C LEU A 60 8.19 -0.34 -2.61
N GLY A 61 8.96 -1.42 -2.59
CA GLY A 61 9.04 -2.32 -1.45
C GLY A 61 10.34 -3.09 -1.44
N HIS A 62 10.71 -3.65 -0.29
CA HIS A 62 11.89 -4.50 -0.20
C HIS A 62 11.71 -5.77 -1.01
N ARG A 63 12.77 -6.21 -1.69
CA ARG A 63 12.81 -7.57 -2.25
C ARG A 63 12.64 -8.53 -1.09
N ARG A 64 11.61 -9.37 -1.11
CA ARG A 64 11.55 -10.50 -0.18
C ARG A 64 12.77 -11.36 -0.47
N ARG A 65 13.64 -11.58 0.52
CA ARG A 65 14.69 -12.60 0.41
C ARG A 65 13.97 -13.92 0.19
N SER A 66 14.13 -14.49 -1.00
CA SER A 66 13.85 -15.91 -1.23
C SER A 66 14.83 -16.67 -0.34
N HIS A 67 14.28 -17.32 0.69
CA HIS A 67 15.02 -18.16 1.62
C HIS A 67 15.02 -19.60 1.12
#